data_AF-A0A923R272-F1
#
_entry.id   AF-A0A923R272-F1
#
_cell.length_a   1.000
_cell.length_b   1.000
_cell.length_c   1.000
_cell.angle_alpha   90.00
_cell.angle_beta   90.00
_cell.angle_gamma   90.00
#
_symmetry.space_group_name_H-M   'P 1'
#
loop_
_entity.id
_entity.type
_entity.pdbx_description
1 polymer ?
#
loop_
_entity_poly.entity_id
_entity_poly.type
_entity_poly.pdbx_seq_one_letter_code
_entity_poly.pdbx_strand_id
1 'polypeptide(L)'
;MVNLSQNMLNSNIRNLTSKEKQLLAFLMFMLTEIKENETPAKVDFFGIEADISINEREIHYQDFVENGFVQQDFTDILATFVSATSKIVTLRSESSICSMCIFSNHGYSEADKKIFFKFNNSFLCEIERNSFRKKK
;
A
#
# COMPACT_ATOMS: atom_id res chain seq x y z
N MET A 1 6.32 14.09 -8.29
CA MET A 1 5.84 14.35 -6.91
C MET A 1 5.63 13.00 -6.19
N VAL A 2 6.71 12.27 -5.86
CA VAL A 2 6.65 10.85 -5.37
C VAL A 2 7.36 10.66 -4.02
N ASN A 3 7.51 11.72 -3.22
CA ASN A 3 8.53 11.72 -2.14
C ASN A 3 7.99 11.51 -0.71
N LEU A 4 6.68 11.42 -0.50
CA LEU A 4 6.10 11.26 0.85
C LEU A 4 5.80 9.79 1.19
N SER A 5 5.16 9.02 0.31
CA SER A 5 4.82 7.61 0.57
C SER A 5 6.05 6.70 0.71
N GLN A 6 7.08 6.89 -0.12
CA GLN A 6 8.31 6.08 -0.08
C GLN A 6 9.18 6.32 1.17
N ASN A 7 9.31 7.57 1.62
CA ASN A 7 10.09 7.90 2.83
C ASN A 7 9.41 7.40 4.13
N MET A 8 8.08 7.25 4.11
CA MET A 8 7.28 6.72 5.22
C MET A 8 7.47 5.21 5.39
N LEU A 9 7.40 4.46 4.29
CA LEU A 9 7.57 3.01 4.27
C LEU A 9 9.03 2.60 4.56
N ASN A 10 10.00 3.42 4.11
CA ASN A 10 11.41 3.09 4.25
C ASN A 10 11.94 3.17 5.69
N SER A 11 11.43 4.10 6.51
CA SER A 11 11.93 4.31 7.88
C SER A 11 11.23 3.46 8.95
N ASN A 12 9.95 3.12 8.76
CA ASN A 12 9.12 2.56 9.84
C ASN A 12 8.70 1.10 9.64
N ILE A 13 8.73 0.59 8.40
CA ILE A 13 8.42 -0.82 8.10
C ILE A 13 9.71 -1.62 8.01
N ARG A 14 9.88 -2.57 8.93
CA ARG A 14 10.93 -3.58 8.89
C ARG A 14 10.43 -4.85 8.18
N ASN A 15 11.37 -5.67 7.74
CA ASN A 15 11.16 -6.98 7.12
C ASN A 15 10.68 -6.96 5.65
N LEU A 16 10.63 -5.79 5.01
CA LEU A 16 10.40 -5.66 3.57
C LEU A 16 11.67 -5.30 2.81
N THR A 17 11.85 -5.91 1.65
CA THR A 17 12.86 -5.56 0.65
C THR A 17 12.51 -4.23 -0.02
N SER A 18 13.48 -3.61 -0.71
CA SER A 18 13.22 -2.37 -1.45
C SER A 18 12.12 -2.53 -2.51
N LYS A 19 12.07 -3.68 -3.20
CA LYS A 19 11.03 -3.97 -4.19
C LYS A 19 9.64 -4.09 -3.56
N GLU A 20 9.54 -4.76 -2.41
CA GLU A 20 8.26 -4.90 -1.70
C GLU A 20 7.78 -3.55 -1.14
N LYS A 21 8.69 -2.70 -0.66
CA LYS A 21 8.36 -1.34 -0.22
C LYS A 21 7.90 -0.46 -1.39
N GLN A 22 8.53 -0.59 -2.56
CA GLN A 22 8.10 0.10 -3.79
C GLN A 22 6.71 -0.37 -4.20
N LEU A 23 6.47 -1.68 -4.24
CA LEU A 23 5.15 -2.25 -4.55
C LEU A 23 4.10 -1.70 -3.59
N LEU A 24 4.37 -1.76 -2.29
CA LEU A 24 3.47 -1.24 -1.27
C LEU A 24 3.16 0.25 -1.44
N ALA A 25 4.16 1.07 -1.77
CA ALA A 25 3.97 2.49 -2.07
C ALA A 25 3.01 2.70 -3.24
N PHE A 26 3.16 1.88 -4.28
CA PHE A 26 2.30 1.92 -5.47
C PHE A 26 0.87 1.48 -5.16
N LEU A 27 0.68 0.37 -4.44
CA LEU A 27 -0.66 -0.09 -4.05
C LEU A 27 -1.39 0.95 -3.19
N MET A 28 -0.67 1.63 -2.30
CA MET A 28 -1.21 2.73 -1.51
C MET A 28 -1.54 3.96 -2.36
N PHE A 29 -0.75 4.26 -3.39
CA PHE A 29 -1.02 5.35 -4.33
C PHE A 29 -2.27 5.09 -5.18
N MET A 30 -2.45 3.86 -5.67
CA MET A 30 -3.64 3.46 -6.44
C MET A 30 -4.93 3.56 -5.62
N LEU A 31 -4.86 3.44 -4.29
CA LEU A 31 -6.00 3.73 -3.41
C LEU A 31 -6.40 5.20 -3.39
N THR A 32 -5.45 6.11 -3.66
CA THR A 32 -5.62 7.55 -3.50
C THR A 32 -6.07 8.26 -4.76
N GLU A 33 -5.61 7.85 -5.95
CA GLU A 33 -5.95 8.54 -7.21
C GLU A 33 -7.39 8.31 -7.70
N ILE A 34 -8.02 7.19 -7.37
CA ILE A 34 -9.40 6.92 -7.83
C ILE A 34 -10.44 7.80 -7.08
N LYS A 35 -10.06 8.48 -5.98
CA LYS A 35 -10.94 9.43 -5.27
C LYS A 35 -11.15 10.76 -6.00
N GLU A 36 -10.39 11.10 -7.06
CA GLU A 36 -10.56 12.38 -7.75
C GLU A 36 -11.74 12.42 -8.76
N ASN A 37 -12.28 11.25 -9.15
CA ASN A 37 -13.39 11.16 -10.11
C ASN A 37 -14.79 11.04 -9.47
N GLU A 38 -14.89 11.01 -8.14
CA GLU A 38 -16.14 11.15 -7.40
C GLU A 38 -16.10 12.48 -6.63
N THR A 39 -17.18 13.27 -6.70
CA THR A 39 -17.27 14.63 -6.16
C THR A 39 -16.58 14.83 -4.80
N PRO A 40 -15.83 15.94 -4.61
CA PRO A 40 -14.90 16.09 -3.49
C PRO A 40 -15.64 16.43 -2.19
N ALA A 41 -16.10 15.41 -1.48
CA ALA A 41 -16.28 15.53 -0.04
C ALA A 41 -14.88 15.50 0.58
N LYS A 42 -14.26 16.69 0.74
CA LYS A 42 -13.08 17.00 1.58
C LYS A 42 -12.23 15.77 1.94
N VAL A 43 -11.35 15.35 1.03
CA VAL A 43 -10.39 14.28 1.35
C VAL A 43 -9.17 14.90 1.98
N ASP A 44 -9.22 15.06 3.30
CA ASP A 44 -8.02 15.03 4.10
C ASP A 44 -7.40 13.63 3.96
N PHE A 45 -6.15 13.54 3.53
CA PHE A 45 -5.32 12.33 3.71
C PHE A 45 -5.20 11.88 5.20
N PHE A 46 -5.75 12.71 6.10
CA PHE A 46 -5.59 12.76 7.54
C PHE A 46 -6.95 12.52 8.27
N GLY A 47 -7.96 12.08 7.52
CA GLY A 47 -9.31 11.79 8.00
C GLY A 47 -9.83 10.50 7.36
N ILE A 48 -9.01 9.45 7.38
CA ILE A 48 -9.49 8.10 7.04
C ILE A 48 -10.36 7.63 8.21
N GLU A 49 -11.60 8.15 8.30
CA GLU A 49 -12.69 7.21 8.51
C GLU A 49 -12.62 6.29 7.30
N ALA A 50 -11.89 5.18 7.49
CA ALA A 50 -11.82 4.10 6.53
C ALA A 50 -13.25 3.62 6.38
N ASP A 51 -13.96 4.21 5.42
CA ASP A 51 -15.12 3.55 4.88
C ASP A 51 -14.59 2.19 4.41
N ILE A 52 -14.99 1.15 5.13
CA ILE A 52 -14.40 -0.21 5.11
C ILE A 52 -14.44 -0.82 3.68
N SER A 53 -15.18 -0.16 2.79
CA SER A 53 -15.32 -0.34 1.33
C SER A 53 -14.09 0.08 0.50
N ILE A 54 -13.28 1.07 0.91
CA ILE A 54 -12.23 1.68 0.06
C ILE A 54 -10.90 0.94 0.14
N ASN A 55 -10.71 0.05 1.13
CA ASN A 55 -9.43 -0.62 1.38
C ASN A 55 -9.21 -1.91 0.56
N GLU A 56 -10.19 -2.30 -0.26
CA GLU A 56 -10.14 -3.47 -1.14
C GLU A 56 -10.05 -3.03 -2.60
N ARG A 57 -9.11 -3.61 -3.35
CA ARG A 57 -8.86 -3.26 -4.75
C ARG A 57 -8.46 -4.46 -5.58
N GLU A 58 -8.80 -4.37 -6.85
CA GLU A 58 -8.23 -5.15 -7.94
C GLU A 58 -7.35 -4.21 -8.76
N ILE A 59 -6.14 -4.64 -9.11
CA ILE A 59 -5.20 -3.90 -9.96
C ILE A 59 -4.74 -4.83 -11.08
N HIS A 60 -4.92 -4.36 -12.31
CA HIS A 60 -4.46 -5.04 -13.51
C HIS A 60 -3.01 -4.70 -13.80
N TYR A 61 -2.28 -5.61 -14.45
CA TYR A 61 -0.92 -5.37 -14.92
C TYR A 61 -0.78 -4.05 -15.70
N GLN A 62 -1.81 -3.71 -16.48
CA GLN A 62 -1.86 -2.48 -17.26
C GLN A 62 -1.74 -1.22 -16.38
N ASP A 63 -2.34 -1.21 -15.19
CA ASP A 63 -2.25 -0.07 -14.26
C ASP A 63 -0.81 0.18 -13.81
N PHE A 64 -0.03 -0.89 -13.63
CA PHE A 64 1.38 -0.78 -13.27
C PHE A 64 2.21 -0.20 -14.43
N VAL A 65 1.87 -0.55 -15.67
CA VAL A 65 2.54 -0.03 -16.87
C VAL A 65 2.21 1.46 -17.08
N GLU A 66 0.94 1.83 -16.99
CA GLU A 66 0.45 3.19 -17.21
C GLU A 66 1.00 4.19 -16.19
N ASN A 67 1.12 3.76 -14.93
CA ASN A 67 1.68 4.58 -13.86
C ASN A 67 3.22 4.54 -13.80
N GLY A 68 3.86 3.93 -14.79
CA GLY A 68 5.32 3.87 -14.88
C GLY A 68 5.98 3.10 -13.72
N PHE A 69 5.23 2.23 -13.04
CA PHE A 69 5.75 1.42 -11.94
C PHE A 69 6.72 0.35 -12.44
N VAL A 70 6.66 -0.02 -13.74
CA VAL A 70 7.42 -1.15 -14.26
C VAL A 70 8.15 -0.91 -15.58
N GLN A 71 9.37 -1.46 -15.60
CA GLN A 71 10.02 -2.08 -16.76
C GLN A 71 10.10 -3.62 -16.62
N GLN A 72 9.36 -4.23 -15.68
CA GLN A 72 9.42 -5.67 -15.34
C GLN A 72 8.14 -6.40 -15.76
N ASP A 73 8.24 -7.69 -16.03
CA ASP A 73 7.09 -8.52 -16.42
C ASP A 73 6.15 -8.80 -15.23
N PHE A 74 4.88 -9.13 -15.53
CA PHE A 74 3.85 -9.40 -14.52
C PHE A 74 4.27 -10.47 -13.50
N THR A 75 5.02 -11.48 -13.92
CA THR A 75 5.53 -12.55 -13.04
C THR A 75 6.42 -12.01 -11.91
N ASP A 76 7.23 -10.98 -12.18
CA ASP A 76 8.11 -10.37 -11.16
C ASP A 76 7.30 -9.54 -10.15
N ILE A 77 6.26 -8.83 -10.63
CA ILE A 77 5.31 -8.11 -9.79
C ILE A 77 4.60 -9.10 -8.87
N LEU A 78 4.11 -10.20 -9.45
CA LEU A 78 3.41 -11.24 -8.72
C LEU A 78 4.31 -11.89 -7.67
N ALA A 79 5.55 -12.25 -8.02
CA ALA A 79 6.51 -12.79 -7.05
C ALA A 79 6.77 -11.81 -5.89
N THR A 80 6.89 -10.52 -6.21
CA THR A 80 7.05 -9.47 -5.19
C THR A 80 5.80 -9.34 -4.30
N PHE A 81 4.60 -9.43 -4.89
CA PHE A 81 3.33 -9.38 -4.18
C PHE A 81 3.13 -10.59 -3.25
N VAL A 82 3.36 -11.81 -3.75
CA VAL A 82 3.30 -13.04 -2.96
C VAL A 82 4.32 -13.01 -1.82
N SER A 83 5.53 -12.53 -2.08
CA SER A 83 6.54 -12.35 -1.04
C SER A 83 6.08 -11.35 0.03
N ALA A 84 5.53 -10.19 -0.34
CA ALA A 84 5.04 -9.19 0.60
C ALA A 84 3.84 -9.68 1.44
N THR A 85 2.90 -10.40 0.82
CA THR A 85 1.69 -10.92 1.48
C THR A 85 2.01 -11.99 2.53
N SER A 86 3.06 -12.77 2.32
CA SER A 86 3.52 -13.80 3.27
C SER A 86 4.19 -13.25 4.55
N LYS A 87 4.43 -11.93 4.64
CA LYS A 87 5.25 -11.33 5.68
C LYS A 87 4.45 -10.68 6.79
N ILE A 88 4.90 -10.94 8.03
CA ILE A 88 4.55 -10.12 9.19
C ILE A 88 5.50 -8.93 9.22
N VAL A 89 4.96 -7.74 9.01
CA VAL A 89 5.71 -6.49 9.10
C VAL A 89 5.79 -6.02 10.53
N THR A 90 6.93 -5.45 10.89
CA THR A 90 7.11 -4.77 12.18
C THR A 90 7.15 -3.28 11.94
N LEU A 91 6.19 -2.59 12.56
CA LEU A 91 6.07 -1.14 12.59
C LEU A 91 6.60 -0.63 13.93
N ARG A 92 7.57 0.27 13.89
CA ARG A 92 8.03 0.99 15.09
C ARG A 92 7.47 2.40 15.08
N SER A 93 6.75 2.76 16.13
CA SER A 93 6.56 4.13 16.55
C SER A 93 7.56 4.47 17.67
N GLU A 94 7.66 5.73 18.07
CA GLU A 94 8.51 6.16 19.20
C GLU A 94 8.14 5.47 20.52
N SER A 95 6.89 5.03 20.68
CA SER A 95 6.34 4.50 21.93
C SER A 95 5.82 3.06 21.84
N SER A 96 5.80 2.45 20.65
CA SER A 96 5.24 1.11 20.47
C SER A 96 5.90 0.36 19.31
N ILE A 97 5.92 -0.96 19.41
CA ILE A 97 6.29 -1.88 18.33
C ILE A 97 5.08 -2.75 18.07
N CYS A 98 4.59 -2.74 16.83
CA CYS A 98 3.45 -3.55 16.41
C CYS A 98 3.88 -4.47 15.28
N SER A 99 3.50 -5.74 15.36
CA SER A 99 3.74 -6.75 14.32
C SER A 99 2.40 -7.21 13.76
N MET A 100 2.23 -7.11 12.44
CA MET A 100 0.96 -7.45 11.78
C MET A 100 1.17 -7.80 10.30
N CYS A 101 0.16 -8.43 9.68
CA CYS A 101 0.13 -8.62 8.23
C CYS A 101 -0.25 -7.30 7.53
N ILE A 102 0.30 -7.07 6.34
CA ILE A 102 -0.03 -5.89 5.51
C ILE A 102 -1.46 -5.97 4.99
N PHE A 103 -1.89 -7.17 4.56
CA PHE A 103 -3.18 -7.40 3.94
C PHE A 103 -4.07 -8.28 4.84
N SER A 104 -5.36 -7.97 4.88
CA SER A 104 -6.40 -8.77 5.51
C SER A 104 -7.04 -9.78 4.54
N ASN A 105 -7.01 -9.48 3.25
CA ASN A 105 -7.40 -10.38 2.16
C ASN A 105 -6.49 -10.12 0.95
N HIS A 106 -6.19 -11.12 0.14
CA HIS A 106 -5.36 -10.95 -1.06
C HIS A 106 -5.44 -12.16 -1.99
N GLY A 107 -5.07 -11.96 -3.25
CA GLY A 107 -4.83 -13.02 -4.22
C GLY A 107 -4.52 -12.46 -5.60
N TYR A 108 -4.51 -13.33 -6.60
CA TYR A 108 -4.10 -12.98 -7.95
C TYR A 108 -4.69 -13.93 -8.99
N SER A 109 -4.74 -13.48 -10.24
CA SER A 109 -5.04 -14.30 -11.41
C SER A 109 -3.93 -14.10 -12.45
N GLU A 110 -3.19 -15.15 -12.75
CA GLU A 110 -2.16 -15.13 -13.79
C GLU A 110 -2.76 -15.03 -15.19
N ALA A 111 -3.92 -15.67 -15.41
CA ALA A 111 -4.65 -15.62 -16.67
C ALA A 111 -5.12 -14.19 -17.00
N ASP A 112 -5.66 -13.50 -16.00
CA ASP A 112 -6.17 -12.13 -16.16
C ASP A 112 -5.12 -11.06 -15.89
N LYS A 113 -3.89 -11.47 -15.57
CA LYS A 113 -2.76 -10.60 -15.16
C LYS A 113 -3.17 -9.53 -14.16
N LYS A 114 -3.76 -9.95 -13.04
CA LYS A 114 -4.26 -9.05 -12.00
C LYS A 114 -3.95 -9.53 -10.60
N ILE A 115 -3.89 -8.59 -9.67
CA ILE A 115 -3.84 -8.85 -8.23
C ILE A 115 -5.07 -8.23 -7.58
N PHE A 116 -5.53 -8.84 -6.49
CA PHE A 116 -6.51 -8.22 -5.60
C PHE A 116 -5.97 -8.22 -4.18
N PHE A 117 -6.32 -7.18 -3.42
CA PHE A 117 -5.91 -7.06 -2.04
C PHE A 117 -6.89 -6.24 -1.24
N LYS A 118 -6.92 -6.51 0.07
CA LYS A 118 -7.51 -5.66 1.08
C LYS A 118 -6.46 -5.37 2.13
N PHE A 119 -6.16 -4.10 2.38
CA PHE A 119 -5.22 -3.77 3.46
C PHE A 119 -5.78 -4.17 4.83
N ASN A 120 -4.88 -4.51 5.74
CA ASN A 120 -5.23 -4.63 7.14
C ASN A 120 -5.46 -3.23 7.72
N ASN A 121 -6.64 -2.98 8.30
CA ASN A 121 -6.97 -1.68 8.87
C ASN A 121 -5.98 -1.26 9.97
N SER A 122 -5.52 -2.20 10.81
CA SER A 122 -4.51 -1.93 11.83
C SER A 122 -3.18 -1.48 11.21
N PHE A 123 -2.84 -2.01 10.03
CA PHE A 123 -1.65 -1.62 9.30
C PHE A 123 -1.78 -0.19 8.80
N LEU A 124 -2.89 0.15 8.14
CA LEU A 124 -3.15 1.51 7.64
C LEU A 124 -3.17 2.54 8.78
N CYS A 125 -3.87 2.26 9.87
CA CYS A 125 -3.93 3.16 11.03
C CYS A 125 -2.54 3.45 11.61
N GLU A 126 -1.65 2.46 11.63
CA GLU A 126 -0.31 2.64 12.17
C GLU A 126 0.59 3.42 11.19
N ILE A 127 0.45 3.21 9.87
CA ILE A 127 1.13 4.05 8.87
C ILE A 127 0.68 5.50 8.99
N GLU A 128 -0.63 5.74 9.14
CA GLU A 128 -1.21 7.07 9.32
C GLU A 128 -0.65 7.75 10.57
N ARG A 129 -0.71 7.10 11.74
CA ARG A 129 -0.15 7.63 12.99
C ARG A 129 1.31 8.07 12.88
N ASN A 130 2.13 7.31 12.16
CA ASN A 130 3.53 7.62 11.95
C ASN A 130 3.75 8.77 10.94
N SER A 131 2.76 9.11 10.12
CA SER A 131 2.80 10.16 9.10
C SER A 131 2.59 11.57 9.67
N PHE A 132 1.76 11.67 10.70
CA PHE A 132 1.42 12.95 11.33
C PHE A 132 2.53 13.51 12.21
N ARG A 133 3.40 12.65 12.76
CA ARG A 133 4.41 13.08 13.75
C ARG A 133 5.66 13.73 13.16
N LYS A 134 5.94 13.57 11.86
CA LYS A 134 7.09 14.21 11.18
C LYS A 134 6.82 15.65 10.71
N LYS A 135 5.63 16.22 10.96
CA LYS A 135 5.27 17.61 10.59
C LYS A 135 5.43 18.62 11.75
N LYS A 136 6.09 18.25 12.86
CA LYS A 136 6.42 19.16 13.96
C LYS A 136 7.90 19.48 13.99
#